data_AF-A0A4S5BZ08-F1
#
_entry.id   AF-A0A4S5BZ08-F1
#
_cell.length_a   1.000
_cell.length_b   1.000
_cell.length_c   1.000
_cell.angle_alpha   90.00
_cell.angle_beta   90.00
_cell.angle_gamma   90.00
#
_symmetry.space_group_name_H-M   'P 1'
#
loop_
_entity.id
_entity.type
_entity.pdbx_description
1 polymer ?
#
loop_
_entity_poly.entity_id
_entity_poly.type
_entity_poly.pdbx_seq_one_letter_code
_entity_poly.pdbx_strand_id
1 'polypeptide(L)'
;MFRWLQRTVSGRGRGRAADSSAWNPTGWWWCLDHGRVENPPDAPGHRRLGPYDSAEQAAHWRARLDDRNEAWDESDRRWAAGR
;
A
#
# COMPACT_ATOMS: atom_id res chain seq x y z
N MET A 1 -13.53 -35.06 33.12
CA MET A 1 -12.38 -34.11 33.12
C MET A 1 -11.80 -34.13 31.70
N PHE A 2 -11.20 -33.04 31.21
CA PHE A 2 -10.79 -32.78 29.80
C PHE A 2 -11.80 -32.01 28.91
N ARG A 3 -12.18 -30.80 29.38
CA ARG A 3 -12.43 -29.65 28.49
C ARG A 3 -11.06 -28.97 28.28
N TRP A 4 -10.43 -29.16 27.12
CA TRP A 4 -9.25 -28.39 26.72
C TRP A 4 -9.53 -27.62 25.43
N LEU A 5 -10.04 -26.42 25.67
CA LEU A 5 -9.95 -25.17 24.92
C LEU A 5 -9.91 -25.21 23.39
N GLN A 6 -11.03 -24.75 22.84
CA GLN A 6 -11.17 -24.08 21.55
C GLN A 6 -10.06 -23.05 21.37
N ARG A 7 -9.13 -23.31 20.44
CA ARG A 7 -8.22 -22.30 19.92
C ARG A 7 -9.03 -21.36 19.04
N THR A 8 -9.51 -20.27 19.63
CA THR A 8 -10.01 -19.11 18.92
C THR A 8 -8.87 -18.58 18.04
N VAL A 9 -8.96 -18.80 16.73
CA VAL A 9 -8.18 -18.03 15.76
C VAL A 9 -8.81 -16.64 15.73
N SER A 10 -8.42 -15.81 16.68
CA SER A 10 -8.67 -14.37 16.63
C SER A 10 -7.68 -13.75 15.65
N GLY A 11 -8.22 -13.20 14.56
CA GLY A 11 -7.67 -12.06 13.84
C GLY A 11 -6.35 -12.29 13.11
N ARG A 12 -6.40 -12.92 11.92
CA ARG A 12 -5.46 -12.51 10.86
C ARG A 12 -6.01 -11.26 10.21
N GLY A 13 -5.23 -10.19 10.33
CA GLY A 13 -5.48 -8.88 9.75
C GLY A 13 -5.93 -8.98 8.31
N ARG A 14 -6.88 -8.11 7.98
CA ARG A 14 -7.47 -7.94 6.66
C ARG A 14 -6.35 -7.59 5.68
N GLY A 15 -5.81 -8.58 4.99
CA GLY A 15 -5.13 -8.36 3.72
C GLY A 15 -6.17 -7.77 2.77
N ARG A 16 -5.95 -6.53 2.34
CA ARG A 16 -6.78 -5.84 1.34
C ARG A 16 -6.92 -6.79 0.16
N ALA A 17 -8.14 -7.32 -0.04
CA ALA A 17 -8.44 -8.15 -1.19
C ALA A 17 -8.04 -7.36 -2.44
N ALA A 18 -7.27 -7.95 -3.34
CA ALA A 18 -7.09 -7.39 -4.67
C ALA A 18 -8.46 -7.50 -5.36
N ASP A 19 -9.27 -6.47 -5.24
CA ASP A 19 -10.57 -6.37 -5.87
C ASP A 19 -10.41 -6.31 -7.40
N SER A 20 -11.33 -6.95 -8.11
CA SER A 20 -11.35 -7.11 -9.58
C SER A 20 -11.50 -5.80 -10.37
N SER A 21 -11.23 -4.65 -9.74
CA SER A 21 -11.27 -3.29 -10.28
C SER A 21 -10.15 -3.01 -11.29
N ALA A 22 -9.28 -3.98 -11.60
CA ALA A 22 -8.24 -3.83 -12.63
C ALA A 22 -8.79 -3.34 -13.99
N TRP A 23 -10.05 -3.69 -14.33
CA TRP A 23 -10.74 -3.26 -15.56
C TRP A 23 -11.56 -1.97 -15.41
N ASN A 24 -12.01 -1.64 -14.20
CA ASN A 24 -12.70 -0.38 -13.86
C ASN A 24 -12.08 0.18 -12.58
N PRO A 25 -10.91 0.84 -12.69
CA PRO A 25 -10.14 1.27 -11.54
C PRO A 25 -10.88 2.38 -10.80
N THR A 26 -11.58 2.00 -9.73
CA THR A 26 -12.13 2.94 -8.76
C THR A 26 -11.04 3.38 -7.78
N GLY A 27 -11.21 4.55 -7.17
CA GLY A 27 -10.29 5.09 -6.18
C GLY A 27 -9.35 6.16 -6.74
N TRP A 28 -8.46 6.67 -5.88
CA TRP A 28 -7.58 7.78 -6.21
C TRP A 28 -6.23 7.29 -6.71
N TRP A 29 -5.78 7.82 -7.85
CA TRP A 29 -4.54 7.42 -8.49
C TRP A 29 -3.65 8.64 -8.72
N TRP A 30 -2.34 8.45 -8.71
CA TRP A 30 -1.39 9.45 -9.21
C TRP A 30 -0.92 9.05 -10.60
N CYS A 31 -1.12 9.91 -11.59
CA CYS A 31 -0.62 9.70 -12.95
C CYS A 31 0.82 10.21 -13.09
N LEU A 32 1.71 9.35 -13.57
CA LEU A 32 3.13 9.68 -13.76
C LEU A 32 3.38 10.52 -15.02
N ASP A 33 2.54 10.40 -16.05
CA ASP A 33 2.61 11.25 -17.25
C ASP A 33 2.10 12.66 -16.98
N HIS A 34 0.92 12.77 -16.36
CA HIS A 34 0.23 14.04 -16.13
C HIS A 34 0.69 14.78 -14.87
N GLY A 35 1.34 14.09 -13.93
CA GLY A 35 1.77 14.67 -12.67
C GLY A 35 0.62 15.21 -11.82
N ARG A 36 -0.51 14.51 -11.79
CA ARG A 36 -1.68 14.90 -11.00
C ARG A 36 -2.44 13.69 -10.46
N VAL A 37 -3.32 13.97 -9.50
CA VAL A 37 -4.29 12.99 -8.99
C VAL A 37 -5.43 12.81 -10.01
N GLU A 38 -5.82 11.55 -10.25
CA GLU A 38 -6.91 11.18 -11.16
C GLU A 38 -7.86 10.17 -10.50
N ASN A 39 -9.17 10.34 -10.76
CA ASN A 39 -10.22 9.39 -10.41
C ASN A 39 -11.44 9.64 -11.34
N PRO A 40 -11.77 8.70 -12.25
CA PRO A 40 -11.02 7.49 -12.57
C PRO A 40 -9.67 7.83 -13.23
N PRO A 41 -8.69 6.92 -13.21
CA PRO A 41 -7.41 7.12 -13.88
C PRO A 41 -7.57 7.04 -15.40
N ASP A 42 -6.98 8.00 -16.11
CA ASP A 42 -6.93 8.03 -17.57
C ASP A 42 -5.68 7.32 -18.11
N ALA A 43 -4.61 7.28 -17.30
CA ALA A 43 -3.34 6.66 -17.65
C ALA A 43 -3.35 5.11 -17.58
N PRO A 44 -2.57 4.45 -18.44
CA PRO A 44 -2.42 2.99 -18.42
C PRO A 44 -1.79 2.52 -17.10
N GLY A 45 -2.07 1.27 -16.71
CA GLY A 45 -1.71 0.72 -15.40
C GLY A 45 -0.23 0.87 -15.01
N HIS A 46 0.69 0.78 -15.96
CA HIS A 46 2.14 0.92 -15.70
C HIS A 46 2.59 2.37 -15.45
N ARG A 47 1.73 3.36 -15.70
CA ARG A 47 2.02 4.79 -15.53
C ARG A 47 1.19 5.44 -14.43
N ARG A 48 0.59 4.64 -13.55
CA ARG A 48 -0.17 5.13 -12.41
C ARG A 48 0.26 4.45 -11.12
N LEU A 49 0.19 5.20 -10.03
CA LEU A 49 0.41 4.72 -8.67
C LEU A 49 -0.90 4.74 -7.90
N GLY A 50 -1.20 3.68 -7.15
CA GLY A 50 -2.45 3.53 -6.41
C GLY A 50 -2.97 2.09 -6.41
N PRO A 51 -4.23 1.85 -5.97
CA PRO A 51 -5.21 2.85 -5.56
C PRO A 51 -4.97 3.38 -4.13
N TYR A 52 -5.01 4.69 -3.96
CA TYR A 52 -4.97 5.38 -2.67
C TYR A 52 -6.39 5.60 -2.11
N ASP A 53 -6.53 5.67 -0.79
CA ASP A 53 -7.85 5.85 -0.15
C ASP A 53 -8.40 7.27 -0.34
N SER A 54 -7.54 8.28 -0.53
CA SER A 54 -7.93 9.68 -0.73
C SER A 54 -7.08 10.39 -1.78
N ALA A 55 -7.61 11.50 -2.32
CA ALA A 55 -6.91 12.35 -3.27
C ALA A 55 -5.62 12.93 -2.67
N GLU A 56 -5.67 13.38 -1.42
CA GLU A 56 -4.50 13.86 -0.67
C GLU A 56 -3.45 12.76 -0.56
N GLN A 57 -3.88 11.52 -0.27
CA GLN A 57 -2.96 10.40 -0.23
C GLN A 57 -2.30 10.13 -1.59
N ALA A 58 -3.02 10.32 -2.70
CA ALA A 58 -2.43 10.23 -4.02
C ALA A 58 -1.46 11.38 -4.32
N ALA A 59 -1.78 12.61 -3.92
CA ALA A 59 -0.91 13.78 -4.11
C ALA A 59 0.41 13.67 -3.32
N HIS A 60 0.34 13.12 -2.10
CA HIS A 60 1.49 12.95 -1.21
C HIS A 60 2.19 11.59 -1.34
N TRP A 61 2.09 10.93 -2.50
CA TRP A 61 2.70 9.62 -2.72
C TRP A 61 4.21 9.59 -2.46
N ARG A 62 4.92 10.67 -2.83
CA ARG A 62 6.38 10.76 -2.73
C ARG A 62 6.85 10.81 -1.27
N ALA A 63 6.24 11.68 -0.46
CA ALA A 63 6.56 11.77 0.96
C ALA A 63 6.41 10.40 1.65
N ARG A 64 5.31 9.69 1.36
CA ARG A 64 5.10 8.34 1.92
C ARG A 64 6.11 7.30 1.44
N LEU A 65 6.60 7.44 0.20
CA LEU A 65 7.63 6.57 -0.34
C LEU A 65 8.98 6.84 0.34
N ASP A 66 9.33 8.12 0.50
CA ASP A 66 10.57 8.55 1.13
C ASP A 66 10.62 8.08 2.60
N ASP A 67 9.56 8.33 3.39
CA ASP A 67 9.44 7.87 4.78
C ASP A 67 9.66 6.36 4.92
N ARG A 68 9.11 5.59 3.96
CA ARG A 68 9.27 4.14 3.93
C ARG A 68 10.68 3.70 3.57
N ASN A 69 11.30 4.38 2.61
CA ASN A 69 12.67 4.09 2.20
C ASN A 69 13.64 4.38 3.34
N GLU A 70 13.47 5.49 4.06
CA GLU A 70 14.29 5.85 5.21
C GLU A 70 14.21 4.79 6.33
N ALA A 71 13.00 4.29 6.62
CA ALA A 71 12.81 3.24 7.61
C ALA A 71 13.52 1.92 7.21
N TRP A 72 13.54 1.61 5.91
CA TRP A 72 14.25 0.45 5.40
C TRP A 72 15.76 0.64 5.45
N ASP A 73 16.27 1.79 5.03
CA ASP A 73 17.69 2.12 5.12
C ASP A 73 18.20 2.06 6.57
N GLU A 74 17.41 2.51 7.54
CA GLU A 74 17.75 2.39 8.96
C GLU A 74 17.86 0.92 9.39
N SER A 75 16.89 0.09 8.99
CA SER A 75 16.94 -1.36 9.27
C SER A 75 18.16 -2.01 8.64
N ASP A 76 18.48 -1.68 7.40
CA ASP A 76 19.64 -2.22 6.67
C ASP A 76 20.97 -1.83 7.35
N ARG A 77 21.09 -0.58 7.81
CA ARG A 77 22.26 -0.14 8.60
C ARG A 77 22.41 -0.93 9.90
N ARG A 78 21.30 -1.16 10.62
CA ARG A 78 21.30 -1.96 11.86
C ARG A 78 21.71 -3.41 11.60
N TRP A 79 21.26 -3.99 10.48
CA TRP A 79 21.63 -5.35 10.08
C TRP A 79 23.12 -5.44 9.71
N ALA A 80 23.64 -4.46 8.99
CA ALA A 80 25.05 -4.43 8.58
C ALA A 80 26.01 -4.23 9.76
N ALA A 81 25.65 -3.41 10.75
CA ALA A 81 26.49 -3.13 11.91
C ALA A 81 26.65 -4.31 12.90
N GLY A 82 25.80 -5.34 12.78
CA GLY A 82 25.87 -6.56 13.60
C GLY A 82 26.66 -7.71 12.98
N ARG A 83 27.34 -7.49 11.85
CA ARG A 83 28.26 -8.44 11.19
C ARG A 83 29.70 -8.09 11.54
#